data_AF-A0A428AKG3-F1
#
_entry.id   AF-A0A428AKG3-F1
#
_cell.length_a   1.000
_cell.length_b   1.000
_cell.length_c   1.000
_cell.angle_alpha   90.00
_cell.angle_beta   90.00
_cell.angle_gamma   90.00
#
_symmetry.space_group_name_H-M   'P 1'
#
loop_
_entity.id
_entity.type
_entity.pdbx_description
1 polymer ?
#
loop_
_entity_poly.entity_id
_entity_poly.type
_entity_poly.pdbx_seq_one_letter_code
_entity_poly.pdbx_strand_id
1 'polypeptide(L)'
;MTYHFQNPSDGVVKRYLETSKVIAVVGLSDREETTSNRVSKEMQERGYRIIPVNPRAAGSQIFGETVYASLKDIPFPVDIVDVYRRSEFLPDVARDFLESDAKIFWAQLGLENEEAEQILRAAGREDIVMDRCIKREHTRLILGE
;
A
#
# COMPACT_ATOMS: atom_id res chain seq x y z
N MET A 1 -9.08 4.83 -25.46
CA MET A 1 -9.77 4.90 -24.16
C MET A 1 -8.69 4.95 -23.10
N THR A 2 -8.74 5.93 -22.20
CA THR A 2 -7.83 5.98 -21.06
C THR A 2 -8.34 4.96 -20.04
N TYR A 3 -7.48 4.05 -19.60
CA TYR A 3 -7.81 3.09 -18.55
C TYR A 3 -8.10 3.85 -17.26
N HIS A 4 -9.15 3.43 -16.54
CA HIS A 4 -9.50 3.93 -15.22
C HIS A 4 -9.97 2.77 -14.36
N PHE A 5 -9.36 2.59 -13.20
CA PHE A 5 -9.69 1.51 -12.30
C PHE A 5 -11.00 1.77 -11.54
N GLN A 6 -11.89 0.77 -11.51
CA GLN A 6 -13.11 0.84 -10.71
C GLN A 6 -12.84 0.36 -9.29
N ASN A 7 -12.77 1.30 -8.35
CA ASN A 7 -12.56 1.00 -6.94
C ASN A 7 -13.78 0.32 -6.28
N PRO A 8 -13.55 -0.48 -5.21
CA PRO A 8 -14.61 -0.99 -4.35
C PRO A 8 -15.46 0.14 -3.74
N SER A 9 -16.63 -0.22 -3.20
CA SER A 9 -17.50 0.74 -2.53
C SER A 9 -16.86 1.26 -1.23
N ASP A 10 -17.30 2.44 -0.80
CA ASP A 10 -16.83 3.08 0.44
C ASP A 10 -16.94 2.16 1.67
N GLY A 11 -18.00 1.35 1.76
CA GLY A 11 -18.17 0.40 2.87
C GLY A 11 -17.11 -0.71 2.88
N VAL A 12 -16.67 -1.14 1.70
CA VAL A 12 -15.60 -2.13 1.55
C VAL A 12 -14.24 -1.50 1.90
N VAL A 13 -13.94 -0.32 1.35
CA VAL A 13 -12.70 0.41 1.66
C VAL A 13 -12.60 0.74 3.15
N LYS A 14 -13.71 1.16 3.77
CA LYS A 14 -13.78 1.38 5.22
C LYS A 14 -13.41 0.13 6.00
N ARG A 15 -13.98 -1.03 5.63
CA ARG A 15 -13.67 -2.31 6.27
C ARG A 15 -12.18 -2.69 6.14
N TYR A 16 -11.57 -2.44 4.99
CA TYR A 16 -10.13 -2.68 4.80
C TYR A 16 -9.31 -1.90 5.84
N LEU A 17 -9.63 -0.63 6.03
CA LEU A 17 -8.94 0.24 6.99
C LEU A 17 -9.22 -0.20 8.45
N GLU A 18 -10.47 -0.46 8.82
CA GLU A 18 -10.84 -0.86 10.19
C GLU A 18 -10.24 -2.20 10.65
N THR A 19 -10.06 -3.14 9.72
CA THR A 19 -9.62 -4.50 10.04
C THR A 19 -8.11 -4.70 9.90
N SER A 20 -7.40 -3.74 9.30
CA SER A 20 -5.97 -3.80 9.08
C SER A 20 -5.19 -3.17 10.23
N LYS A 21 -4.01 -3.72 10.52
CA LYS A 21 -3.08 -3.21 11.54
C LYS A 21 -1.69 -2.97 10.97
N VAL A 22 -1.25 -3.80 10.02
CA VAL A 22 0.11 -3.76 9.47
C VAL A 22 0.04 -3.33 8.01
N ILE A 23 0.72 -2.24 7.68
CA ILE A 23 0.81 -1.70 6.32
C ILE A 23 2.26 -1.75 5.86
N ALA A 24 2.56 -2.54 4.83
CA ALA A 24 3.86 -2.48 4.16
C ALA A 24 3.84 -1.39 3.08
N VAL A 25 4.78 -0.46 3.16
CA VAL A 25 4.82 0.71 2.26
C VAL A 25 5.96 0.55 1.27
N VAL A 26 5.61 0.24 0.02
CA VAL A 26 6.56 0.03 -1.08
C VAL A 26 6.99 1.37 -1.66
N GLY A 27 8.29 1.65 -1.57
CA GLY A 27 8.87 2.94 -1.97
C GLY A 27 8.92 3.98 -0.86
N LEU A 28 8.79 3.56 0.41
CA LEU A 28 8.98 4.46 1.55
C LEU A 28 10.45 4.89 1.65
N SER A 29 10.68 6.19 1.86
CA SER A 29 11.99 6.76 2.17
C SER A 29 11.94 7.56 3.47
N ASP A 30 13.11 7.75 4.09
CA ASP A 30 13.32 8.56 5.30
C ASP A 30 13.18 10.07 5.07
N ARG A 31 13.23 10.51 3.81
CA ARG A 31 13.04 11.89 3.37
C ARG A 31 11.65 12.45 3.74
N GLU A 32 11.60 13.31 4.73
CA GLU A 32 10.38 13.91 5.30
C GLU A 32 9.58 14.75 4.29
N GLU A 33 10.21 15.25 3.23
CA GLU A 33 9.54 16.01 2.18
C GLU A 33 8.68 15.12 1.25
N THR A 34 8.93 13.80 1.26
CA THR A 34 8.22 12.88 0.38
C THR A 34 6.82 12.57 0.88
N THR A 35 5.87 12.48 -0.05
CA THR A 35 4.48 12.12 0.25
C THR A 35 4.36 10.76 0.94
N SER A 36 5.18 9.78 0.54
CA SER A 36 5.22 8.45 1.18
C SER A 36 5.59 8.56 2.65
N ASN A 37 6.62 9.35 3.00
CA ASN A 37 7.01 9.58 4.39
C ASN A 37 5.90 10.27 5.20
N ARG A 38 5.39 11.40 4.71
CA ARG A 38 4.37 12.19 5.43
C ARG A 38 3.08 11.42 5.67
N VAL A 39 2.57 10.74 4.65
CA VAL A 39 1.35 9.93 4.77
C VAL A 39 1.59 8.74 5.69
N SER A 40 2.70 8.04 5.53
CA SER A 40 3.02 6.89 6.39
C SER A 40 3.17 7.28 7.86
N LYS A 41 3.84 8.41 8.15
CA LYS A 41 3.97 8.93 9.52
C LYS A 41 2.60 9.21 10.13
N GLU A 42 1.71 9.87 9.39
CA GLU A 42 0.37 10.18 9.87
C GLU A 42 -0.47 8.90 10.08
N MET A 43 -0.31 7.90 9.21
CA MET A 43 -0.93 6.58 9.42
C MET A 43 -0.35 5.85 10.64
N GLN A 44 0.95 5.99 10.91
CA GLN A 44 1.56 5.46 12.14
C GLN A 44 0.97 6.12 13.40
N GLU A 45 0.82 7.45 13.38
CA GLU A 45 0.19 8.21 14.48
C GLU A 45 -1.28 7.82 14.71
N ARG A 46 -1.97 7.33 13.66
CA ARG A 46 -3.33 6.78 13.73
C ARG A 46 -3.39 5.34 14.23
N GLY A 47 -2.25 4.74 14.59
CA GLY A 47 -2.17 3.43 15.24
C GLY A 47 -1.86 2.26 14.31
N TYR A 48 -1.57 2.49 13.03
CA TYR A 48 -1.10 1.44 12.13
C TYR A 48 0.40 1.18 12.35
N ARG A 49 0.82 -0.07 12.22
CA ARG A 49 2.23 -0.43 12.15
C ARG A 49 2.71 -0.31 10.70
N ILE A 50 3.65 0.60 10.45
CA ILE A 50 4.18 0.87 9.11
C ILE A 50 5.47 0.11 8.88
N ILE A 51 5.49 -0.75 7.86
CA ILE A 51 6.67 -1.54 7.49
C ILE A 51 7.29 -0.98 6.20
N PRO A 52 8.46 -0.34 6.27
CA PRO A 52 9.11 0.23 5.09
C PRO A 52 9.66 -0.86 4.16
N VAL A 53 9.33 -0.77 2.88
CA VAL A 53 9.89 -1.65 1.83
C VAL A 53 10.57 -0.81 0.76
N ASN A 54 11.90 -0.87 0.73
CA ASN A 54 12.72 -0.13 -0.21
C ASN A 54 14.11 -0.77 -0.38
N PRO A 55 14.41 -1.39 -1.54
CA PRO A 55 15.71 -2.02 -1.80
C PRO A 55 16.91 -1.08 -1.59
N ARG A 56 16.74 0.22 -1.83
CA ARG A 56 17.84 1.21 -1.74
C ARG A 56 18.22 1.57 -0.31
N ALA A 57 17.33 1.32 0.64
CA ALA A 57 17.51 1.65 2.04
C ALA A 57 17.42 0.39 2.93
N ALA A 58 17.46 -0.80 2.35
CA ALA A 58 17.32 -2.05 3.08
C ALA A 58 18.37 -2.16 4.20
N GLY A 59 17.91 -2.61 5.38
CA GLY A 59 18.73 -2.71 6.59
C GLY A 59 18.82 -1.43 7.43
N SER A 60 18.33 -0.29 6.94
CA SER A 60 18.19 0.91 7.75
C SER A 60 16.91 0.88 8.61
N GLN A 61 16.63 1.95 9.34
CA GLN A 61 15.40 2.13 10.11
C GLN A 61 14.63 3.36 9.66
N ILE A 62 13.32 3.21 9.49
CA ILE A 62 12.37 4.31 9.28
C ILE A 62 11.23 4.10 10.26
N PHE A 63 10.86 5.16 11.00
CA PHE A 63 9.80 5.11 12.02
C PHE A 63 9.98 4.03 13.10
N GLY A 64 11.23 3.67 13.41
CA GLY A 64 11.56 2.60 14.36
C GLY A 64 11.46 1.18 13.81
N GLU A 65 11.14 1.01 12.54
CA GLU A 65 10.97 -0.28 11.88
C GLU A 65 12.11 -0.53 10.87
N THR A 66 12.53 -1.79 10.74
CA THR A 66 13.54 -2.21 9.78
C THR A 66 13.02 -2.06 8.36
N VAL A 67 13.84 -1.48 7.48
CA VAL A 67 13.55 -1.41 6.04
C VAL A 67 13.90 -2.73 5.38
N TYR A 68 12.90 -3.37 4.77
CA TYR A 68 13.05 -4.58 3.99
C TYR A 68 13.33 -4.27 2.52
N ALA A 69 14.08 -5.14 1.84
CA ALA A 69 14.37 -4.98 0.42
C ALA A 69 13.14 -5.30 -0.44
N SER A 70 12.40 -6.34 -0.08
CA SER A 70 11.19 -6.80 -0.76
C SER A 70 10.08 -7.17 0.21
N LEU A 71 8.87 -7.37 -0.32
CA LEU A 71 7.71 -7.83 0.48
C LEU A 71 7.93 -9.23 1.07
N LYS A 72 8.67 -10.08 0.38
CA LYS A 72 8.94 -11.47 0.81
C LYS A 72 9.89 -11.57 2.00
N ASP A 73 10.70 -10.53 2.21
CA ASP A 73 11.67 -10.51 3.31
C ASP A 73 11.01 -10.20 4.65
N ILE A 74 9.73 -9.81 4.66
CA ILE A 74 8.98 -9.48 5.88
C ILE A 74 8.63 -10.79 6.61
N PRO A 75 9.15 -11.05 7.83
CA PRO A 75 9.02 -12.33 8.50
C PRO A 75 7.70 -12.48 9.28
N PHE A 76 6.71 -11.63 9.02
CA PHE A 76 5.43 -11.60 9.70
C PHE A 76 4.31 -11.14 8.75
N PRO A 77 3.04 -11.44 9.06
CA PRO A 77 1.92 -11.08 8.21
C PRO A 77 1.76 -9.56 8.03
N VAL A 78 1.36 -9.17 6.83
CA VAL A 78 1.00 -7.80 6.44
C VAL A 78 -0.48 -7.81 6.02
N ASP A 79 -1.23 -6.73 6.30
CA ASP A 79 -2.63 -6.65 5.88
C ASP A 79 -2.76 -5.90 4.54
N ILE A 80 -2.10 -4.74 4.44
CA ILE A 80 -2.13 -3.85 3.28
C ILE A 80 -0.73 -3.66 2.71
N VAL A 81 -0.59 -3.77 1.39
CA VAL A 81 0.58 -3.29 0.65
C VAL A 81 0.23 -1.95 0.00
N ASP A 82 0.81 -0.87 0.53
CA ASP A 82 0.61 0.51 0.07
C ASP A 82 1.76 0.95 -0.84
N VAL A 83 1.44 1.33 -2.08
CA VAL A 83 2.42 1.46 -3.16
C VAL A 83 2.58 2.92 -3.59
N TYR A 84 3.82 3.42 -3.48
CA TYR A 84 4.24 4.75 -3.95
C TYR A 84 5.16 4.69 -5.19
N ARG A 85 5.15 3.58 -5.91
CA ARG A 85 5.90 3.37 -7.16
C ARG A 85 5.05 3.82 -8.36
N ARG A 86 5.70 4.38 -9.39
CA ARG A 86 5.02 4.81 -10.63
C ARG A 86 4.20 3.68 -11.25
N SER A 87 3.10 4.02 -11.91
CA SER A 87 2.13 3.08 -12.51
C SER A 87 2.78 2.00 -13.39
N GLU A 88 3.84 2.33 -14.13
CA GLU A 88 4.58 1.38 -14.98
C GLU A 88 5.22 0.22 -14.20
N PHE A 89 5.45 0.37 -12.89
CA PHE A 89 6.02 -0.67 -12.03
C PHE A 89 4.99 -1.42 -11.19
N LEU A 90 3.71 -1.04 -11.25
CA LEU A 90 2.67 -1.74 -10.50
C LEU A 90 2.55 -3.24 -10.88
N PRO A 91 2.76 -3.67 -12.15
CA PRO A 91 2.75 -5.09 -12.48
C PRO A 91 3.80 -5.92 -11.71
N ASP A 92 5.00 -5.36 -11.52
CA ASP A 92 6.05 -6.03 -10.74
C ASP A 92 5.70 -6.07 -9.26
N VAL A 93 5.18 -4.97 -8.71
CA VAL A 93 4.73 -4.94 -7.30
C VAL A 93 3.54 -5.87 -7.08
N ALA A 94 2.65 -6.04 -8.07
CA ALA A 94 1.56 -6.99 -8.03
C ALA A 94 2.08 -8.44 -7.96
N ARG A 95 3.12 -8.78 -8.73
CA ARG A 95 3.79 -10.09 -8.64
C ARG A 95 4.41 -10.31 -7.26
N ASP A 96 5.14 -9.34 -6.75
CA ASP A 96 5.72 -9.40 -5.39
C ASP A 96 4.63 -9.53 -4.32
N PHE A 97 3.50 -8.84 -4.48
CA PHE A 97 2.35 -8.93 -3.59
C PHE A 97 1.75 -10.34 -3.54
N LEU A 98 1.65 -11.01 -4.70
CA LEU A 98 1.11 -12.38 -4.78
C LEU A 98 1.98 -13.40 -4.03
N GLU A 99 3.26 -13.10 -3.82
CA GLU A 99 4.19 -13.93 -3.08
C GLU A 99 4.24 -13.57 -1.59
N SER A 100 3.45 -12.59 -1.15
CA SER A 100 3.27 -12.21 0.24
C SER A 100 1.93 -12.71 0.80
N ASP A 101 1.79 -12.69 2.14
CA ASP A 101 0.54 -13.00 2.82
C ASP A 101 -0.43 -11.81 2.88
N ALA A 102 -0.11 -10.69 2.20
CA ALA A 102 -0.94 -9.51 2.19
C ALA A 102 -2.28 -9.76 1.48
N LYS A 103 -3.32 -9.08 1.98
CA LYS A 103 -4.69 -9.25 1.52
C LYS A 103 -5.11 -8.14 0.59
N ILE A 104 -4.71 -6.91 0.90
CA ILE A 104 -5.17 -5.71 0.20
C ILE A 104 -4.00 -5.09 -0.56
N PHE A 105 -4.17 -4.93 -1.87
CA PHE A 105 -3.25 -4.16 -2.71
C PHE A 105 -3.75 -2.74 -2.84
N TRP A 106 -2.93 -1.75 -2.47
CA TRP A 106 -3.32 -0.34 -2.47
C TRP A 106 -2.30 0.49 -3.26
N ALA A 107 -2.70 1.01 -4.42
CA ALA A 107 -1.91 1.98 -5.18
C ALA A 107 -2.37 3.41 -4.85
N GLN A 108 -1.41 4.27 -4.50
CA GLN A 108 -1.69 5.64 -4.06
C GLN A 108 -2.28 6.53 -5.15
N LEU A 109 -2.72 7.72 -4.75
CA LEU A 109 -3.29 8.72 -5.66
C LEU A 109 -2.38 8.98 -6.87
N GLY A 110 -2.97 8.95 -8.07
CA GLY A 110 -2.32 9.08 -9.36
C GLY A 110 -1.72 7.78 -9.91
N LEU A 111 -1.89 6.64 -9.21
CA LEU A 111 -1.32 5.35 -9.59
C LEU A 111 -2.42 4.34 -9.90
N GLU A 112 -2.47 3.91 -11.15
CA GLU A 112 -3.35 2.85 -11.64
C GLU A 112 -2.70 2.14 -12.83
N ASN A 113 -2.93 0.84 -12.99
CA ASN A 113 -2.37 0.05 -14.09
C ASN A 113 -3.24 -1.17 -14.40
N GLU A 114 -3.62 -1.33 -15.68
CA GLU A 114 -4.48 -2.42 -16.16
C GLU A 114 -3.82 -3.80 -16.05
N GLU A 115 -2.53 -3.92 -16.40
CA GLU A 115 -1.80 -5.18 -16.30
C GLU A 115 -1.69 -5.63 -14.83
N ALA A 116 -1.46 -4.69 -13.90
CA ALA A 116 -1.44 -4.99 -12.47
C ALA A 116 -2.80 -5.53 -11.99
N GLU A 117 -3.91 -4.91 -12.41
CA GLU A 117 -5.26 -5.42 -12.12
C GLU A 117 -5.45 -6.83 -12.66
N GLN A 118 -5.07 -7.08 -13.92
CA GLN A 118 -5.21 -8.38 -14.56
C GLN A 118 -4.41 -9.47 -13.84
N ILE A 119 -3.17 -9.18 -13.44
CA ILE A 119 -2.32 -10.10 -12.67
C ILE A 119 -2.98 -10.47 -11.34
N LEU A 120 -3.47 -9.48 -10.59
CA LEU A 120 -4.09 -9.68 -9.29
C LEU A 120 -5.38 -10.51 -9.40
N ARG A 121 -6.26 -10.15 -10.35
CA ARG A 121 -7.53 -10.87 -10.58
C ARG A 121 -7.31 -12.29 -11.08
N ALA A 122 -6.34 -12.51 -11.97
CA ALA A 122 -6.00 -13.85 -12.46
C ALA A 122 -5.55 -14.79 -11.32
N ALA A 123 -4.96 -14.24 -10.26
CA ALA A 123 -4.59 -14.96 -9.05
C ALA A 123 -5.69 -15.01 -7.98
N GLY A 124 -6.92 -14.55 -8.29
CA GLY A 124 -8.06 -14.55 -7.38
C GLY A 124 -7.99 -13.49 -6.28
N ARG A 125 -7.19 -12.42 -6.46
CA ARG A 125 -7.13 -11.30 -5.53
C ARG A 125 -8.10 -10.21 -5.97
N GLU A 126 -9.12 -9.98 -5.15
CA GLU A 126 -10.21 -9.02 -5.42
C GLU A 126 -10.07 -7.72 -4.61
N ASP A 127 -9.33 -7.75 -3.50
CA ASP A 127 -9.16 -6.62 -2.59
C ASP A 127 -8.11 -5.64 -3.13
N ILE A 128 -8.48 -4.93 -4.19
CA ILE A 128 -7.61 -4.00 -4.93
C ILE A 128 -8.16 -2.58 -4.80
N VAL A 129 -7.29 -1.65 -4.46
CA VAL A 129 -7.56 -0.21 -4.45
C VAL A 129 -6.49 0.48 -5.29
N MET A 130 -6.88 1.36 -6.21
CA MET A 130 -5.94 2.16 -7.01
C MET A 130 -6.41 3.60 -7.12
N ASP A 131 -5.49 4.53 -7.38
CA ASP A 131 -5.78 5.96 -7.45
C ASP A 131 -6.48 6.53 -6.19
N ARG A 132 -6.08 6.05 -5.00
CA ARG A 132 -6.64 6.52 -3.72
C ARG A 132 -5.55 6.80 -2.72
N CYS A 133 -5.66 7.91 -1.99
CA CYS A 133 -4.74 8.20 -0.89
C CYS A 133 -5.28 7.56 0.40
N ILE A 134 -4.54 6.60 0.96
CA ILE A 134 -4.95 5.86 2.16
C ILE A 134 -5.31 6.78 3.33
N LYS A 135 -4.54 7.86 3.51
CA LYS A 135 -4.83 8.87 4.53
C LYS A 135 -6.18 9.55 4.32
N ARG A 136 -6.46 10.00 3.08
CA ARG A 136 -7.68 10.74 2.77
C ARG A 136 -8.90 9.83 2.97
N GLU A 137 -8.80 8.58 2.52
CA GLU A 137 -9.85 7.60 2.76
C GLU A 137 -10.02 7.30 4.26
N HIS A 138 -8.93 7.20 5.02
CA HIS A 138 -9.02 7.06 6.47
C HIS A 138 -9.70 8.25 7.15
N THR A 139 -9.32 9.50 6.81
CA THR A 139 -9.98 10.69 7.38
C THR A 139 -11.47 10.68 7.07
N ARG A 140 -11.83 10.48 5.80
CA ARG A 140 -13.22 10.51 5.33
C ARG A 140 -14.09 9.38 5.90
N LEU A 141 -13.56 8.15 5.95
CA LEU A 141 -14.34 6.94 6.24
C LEU A 141 -14.28 6.49 7.70
N ILE A 142 -13.17 6.77 8.39
CA ILE A 142 -12.94 6.37 9.78
C ILE A 142 -13.21 7.54 10.74
N LEU A 143 -12.65 8.72 10.46
CA LEU A 143 -12.84 9.89 11.33
C LEU A 143 -14.16 10.64 11.02
N GLY A 144 -14.65 10.53 9.79
CA GLY A 144 -15.88 11.20 9.36
C GLY A 144 -15.73 12.71 9.19
N GLU A 145 -14.50 13.17 8.94
CA GLU A 145 -14.12 14.58 8.74
C GLU A 145 -14.03 14.95 7.25
#